data_AF-A0A1G6M5Y1-F1
#
_entry.id   AF-A0A1G6M5Y1-F1
#
_cell.length_a   1.000
_cell.length_b   1.000
_cell.length_c   1.000
_cell.angle_alpha   90.00
_cell.angle_beta   90.00
_cell.angle_gamma   90.00
#
_symmetry.space_group_name_H-M   'P 1'
#
loop_
_entity.id
_entity.type
_entity.pdbx_description
1 polymer ?
#
loop_
_entity_poly.entity_id
_entity_poly.type
_entity_poly.pdbx_seq_one_letter_code
_entity_poly.pdbx_strand_id
1 'polypeptide(L)'
;MPGRKTEVDNLLNFKLIEQIPFPEDQPEIKKEYLHIKKLMFKGDGESACLAVVRYSKDILASSNLKDIASYCKMHHITYLTTMDFLCQAVKNGQLTKSACDNFIQRVLKAGSRLPVKKWEEYECREI
;
A
#
# COMPACT_ATOMS: atom_id res chain seq x y z
N MET A 1 -1.78 17.75 -6.84
CA MET A 1 -2.90 18.29 -6.03
C MET A 1 -2.35 18.63 -4.65
N PRO A 2 -2.46 19.89 -4.20
CA PRO A 2 -1.82 20.36 -2.96
C PRO A 2 -2.28 19.66 -1.66
N GLY A 3 -3.46 19.03 -1.62
CA GLY A 3 -3.98 18.36 -0.42
C GLY A 3 -3.14 17.17 0.08
N ARG A 4 -2.78 16.24 -0.81
CA ARG A 4 -2.12 14.96 -0.44
C ARG A 4 -0.84 15.13 0.37
N LYS A 5 -0.10 16.20 0.13
CA LYS A 5 1.12 16.49 0.88
C LYS A 5 0.79 16.89 2.32
N THR A 6 -0.15 17.82 2.50
CA THR A 6 -0.61 18.26 3.83
C THR A 6 -1.16 17.10 4.66
N GLU A 7 -1.91 16.18 4.07
CA GLU A 7 -2.43 15.03 4.81
C GLU A 7 -1.31 14.10 5.29
N VAL A 8 -0.30 13.83 4.46
CA VAL A 8 0.88 13.04 4.86
C VAL A 8 1.71 13.76 5.92
N ASP A 9 1.94 15.07 5.74
CA ASP A 9 2.67 15.90 6.70
C ASP A 9 1.97 15.90 8.07
N ASN A 10 0.63 15.94 8.11
CA ASN A 10 -0.14 15.83 9.34
C ASN A 10 0.05 14.47 10.03
N LEU A 11 0.07 13.37 9.28
CA LEU A 11 0.32 12.04 9.85
C LEU A 11 1.71 11.96 10.51
N LEU A 12 2.72 12.57 9.89
CA LEU A 12 4.07 12.67 10.45
C LEU A 12 4.11 13.58 11.68
N ASN A 13 3.52 14.78 11.60
CA ASN A 13 3.51 15.77 12.68
C ASN A 13 2.77 15.26 13.92
N PHE A 14 1.67 14.53 13.73
CA PHE A 14 0.92 13.89 14.82
C PHE A 14 1.53 12.56 15.27
N LYS A 15 2.68 12.17 14.70
CA LYS A 15 3.40 10.93 15.04
C LYS A 15 2.54 9.67 14.92
N LEU A 16 1.62 9.67 13.96
CA LEU A 16 0.82 8.49 13.60
C LEU A 16 1.57 7.56 12.66
N ILE A 17 2.55 8.09 11.93
CA ILE A 17 3.50 7.34 11.11
C ILE A 17 4.91 7.89 11.33
N GLU A 18 5.91 7.07 11.02
CA GLU A 18 7.33 7.44 11.05
C GLU A 18 7.91 7.42 9.63
N GLN A 19 8.81 8.37 9.34
CA GLN A 19 9.58 8.35 8.11
C GLN A 19 10.84 7.49 8.30
N ILE A 20 10.95 6.43 7.52
CA ILE A 20 12.12 5.56 7.53
C ILE A 20 13.10 6.03 6.44
N PRO A 21 14.39 6.27 6.77
CA PRO A 21 15.38 6.60 5.76
C PRO A 21 15.67 5.39 4.86
N PHE A 22 15.98 5.65 3.58
CA PHE A 22 16.41 4.58 2.69
C PHE A 22 17.76 3.99 3.17
N PRO A 23 17.92 2.66 3.23
CA PRO A 23 19.12 2.02 3.75
C PRO A 23 20.27 2.06 2.73
N GLU A 24 20.96 3.20 2.68
CA GLU A 24 22.08 3.44 1.75
C GLU A 24 23.30 2.55 2.02
N ASP A 25 23.41 2.00 3.22
CA ASP A 25 24.49 1.14 3.70
C ASP A 25 24.30 -0.34 3.35
N GLN A 26 23.14 -0.73 2.80
CA GLN A 26 22.83 -2.11 2.39
C GLN A 26 22.97 -2.27 0.86
N PRO A 27 24.10 -2.81 0.37
CA PRO A 27 24.39 -2.85 -1.06
C PRO A 27 23.39 -3.66 -1.88
N GLU A 28 22.81 -4.71 -1.31
CA GLU A 28 21.77 -5.55 -1.93
C GLU A 28 20.48 -4.78 -2.19
N ILE A 29 20.01 -3.99 -1.22
CA ILE A 29 18.81 -3.15 -1.38
C ILE A 29 19.08 -2.08 -2.44
N LYS A 30 20.26 -1.46 -2.42
CA LYS A 30 20.63 -0.44 -3.41
C LYS A 30 20.71 -1.01 -4.83
N LYS A 31 21.31 -2.19 -5.00
CA LYS A 31 21.36 -2.89 -6.29
C LYS A 31 19.96 -3.24 -6.78
N GLU A 32 19.11 -3.72 -5.89
CA GLU A 32 17.73 -4.08 -6.21
C GLU A 32 16.91 -2.85 -6.62
N TYR A 33 17.01 -1.76 -5.88
CA TYR A 33 16.37 -0.48 -6.21
C TYR A 33 16.74 -0.03 -7.64
N LEU A 34 18.03 -0.05 -7.99
CA LEU A 34 18.49 0.31 -9.33
C LEU A 34 17.99 -0.67 -10.40
N HIS A 35 17.93 -1.96 -10.08
CA HIS A 35 17.40 -3.00 -10.96
C HIS A 35 15.91 -2.79 -11.27
N ILE A 36 15.08 -2.63 -10.24
CA ILE A 36 13.65 -2.36 -10.38
C ILE A 36 13.43 -1.08 -11.18
N LYS A 37 14.12 0.01 -10.81
CA LYS A 37 14.00 1.30 -11.48
C LYS A 37 14.31 1.19 -12.98
N LYS A 38 15.36 0.45 -13.34
CA LYS A 38 15.81 0.30 -14.73
C LYS A 38 14.92 -0.64 -15.55
N LEU A 39 14.50 -1.77 -15.00
CA LEU A 39 13.80 -2.82 -15.78
C LEU A 39 12.29 -2.73 -15.70
N MET A 40 11.74 -2.25 -14.59
CA MET A 40 10.30 -2.18 -14.35
C MET A 40 9.74 -0.76 -14.51
N PHE A 41 10.60 0.23 -14.79
CA PHE A 41 10.27 1.64 -15.01
C PHE A 41 9.36 2.22 -13.92
N LYS A 42 9.59 1.84 -12.66
CA LYS A 42 8.83 2.33 -11.51
C LYS A 42 9.37 3.67 -11.03
N GLY A 43 8.51 4.45 -10.36
CA GLY A 43 8.93 5.69 -9.70
C GLY A 43 9.91 5.40 -8.56
N ASP A 44 10.58 6.44 -8.07
CA ASP A 44 11.57 6.30 -6.99
C ASP A 44 10.96 5.72 -5.71
N GLY A 45 9.78 6.21 -5.31
CA GLY A 45 9.11 5.70 -4.12
C GLY A 45 8.72 4.23 -4.22
N GLU A 46 8.15 3.81 -5.36
CA GLU A 46 7.76 2.41 -5.58
C GLU A 46 8.97 1.48 -5.64
N SER A 47 10.02 1.90 -6.36
CA SER A 47 11.27 1.14 -6.45
C SER A 47 11.93 1.00 -5.07
N ALA A 48 11.95 2.07 -4.27
CA ALA A 48 12.52 2.06 -2.94
C ALA A 48 11.75 1.13 -2.00
N CYS A 49 10.41 1.24 -1.97
CA CYS A 49 9.57 0.38 -1.13
C CYS A 49 9.71 -1.10 -1.50
N LEU A 50 9.71 -1.45 -2.80
CA LEU A 50 9.86 -2.83 -3.25
C LEU A 50 11.26 -3.40 -2.95
N ALA A 51 12.31 -2.59 -3.13
CA ALA A 51 13.66 -3.01 -2.81
C ALA A 51 13.85 -3.25 -1.32
N VAL A 52 13.34 -2.35 -0.46
CA VAL A 52 13.45 -2.50 1.00
C VAL A 52 12.67 -3.73 1.46
N VAL A 53 11.40 -3.85 1.09
CA VAL A 53 10.52 -4.93 1.58
C VAL A 53 10.93 -6.31 1.07
N ARG A 54 11.70 -6.40 -0.02
CA ARG A 54 12.28 -7.67 -0.49
C ARG A 54 13.34 -8.22 0.49
N TYR A 55 14.09 -7.35 1.15
CA TYR A 55 15.17 -7.76 2.05
C TYR A 55 14.83 -7.54 3.53
N SER A 56 13.68 -6.92 3.83
CA SER A 56 13.12 -6.88 5.18
C SER A 56 12.07 -7.97 5.38
N LYS A 57 11.60 -8.13 6.62
CA LYS A 57 10.44 -8.99 6.95
C LYS A 57 9.13 -8.19 6.99
N ASP A 58 9.14 -6.99 6.42
CA ASP A 58 8.00 -6.10 6.47
C ASP A 58 6.94 -6.48 5.44
N ILE A 59 5.76 -5.88 5.57
CA ILE A 59 4.63 -6.07 4.67
C ILE A 59 4.46 -4.78 3.85
N LEU A 60 4.28 -4.93 2.53
CA LEU A 60 4.04 -3.79 1.66
C LEU A 60 2.57 -3.40 1.67
N ALA A 61 2.23 -2.13 1.92
CA ALA A 61 0.86 -1.65 1.72
C ALA A 61 0.75 -0.84 0.42
N SER A 62 -0.18 -1.20 -0.48
CA SER A 62 -0.39 -0.46 -1.72
C SER A 62 -1.83 -0.55 -2.24
N SER A 63 -2.34 0.57 -2.75
CA SER A 63 -3.59 0.61 -3.51
C SER A 63 -3.38 0.43 -5.02
N ASN A 64 -2.13 0.41 -5.50
CA ASN A 64 -1.79 0.28 -6.92
C ASN A 64 -1.17 -1.10 -7.21
N LEU A 65 -2.04 -2.10 -7.35
CA LEU A 65 -1.62 -3.48 -7.57
C LEU A 65 -1.00 -3.73 -8.94
N LYS A 66 -1.33 -2.91 -9.95
CA LYS A 66 -0.76 -3.02 -11.30
C LYS A 66 0.76 -2.93 -11.26
N ASP A 67 1.30 -2.13 -10.36
CA ASP A 67 2.73 -1.86 -10.30
C ASP A 67 3.50 -2.80 -9.38
N ILE A 68 2.86 -3.34 -8.35
CA ILE A 68 3.56 -4.13 -7.31
C ILE A 68 3.26 -5.62 -7.34
N ALA A 69 2.10 -6.06 -7.86
CA ALA A 69 1.61 -7.43 -7.61
C ALA A 69 2.49 -8.52 -8.22
N SER A 70 3.00 -8.32 -9.45
CA SER A 70 3.88 -9.32 -10.10
C SER A 70 5.19 -9.47 -9.35
N TYR A 71 5.79 -8.36 -8.91
CA TYR A 71 7.02 -8.36 -8.13
C TYR A 71 6.82 -9.04 -6.78
N CYS A 72 5.75 -8.67 -6.07
CA CYS A 72 5.45 -9.26 -4.76
C CYS A 72 5.22 -10.77 -4.87
N LYS A 73 4.49 -11.21 -5.91
CA LYS A 73 4.30 -12.64 -6.19
C LYS A 73 5.62 -13.36 -6.48
N MET A 74 6.50 -12.76 -7.27
CA MET A 74 7.80 -13.34 -7.63
C MET A 74 8.72 -13.54 -6.43
N HIS A 75 8.68 -12.60 -5.48
CA HIS A 75 9.56 -12.60 -4.30
C HIS A 75 8.87 -13.06 -3.01
N HIS A 76 7.65 -13.60 -3.10
CA HIS A 76 6.86 -14.04 -1.94
C HIS A 76 6.68 -12.95 -0.87
N ILE A 77 6.51 -11.70 -1.31
CA ILE A 77 6.30 -10.55 -0.44
C ILE A 77 4.81 -10.45 -0.14
N THR A 78 4.46 -10.47 1.15
CA THR A 78 3.10 -10.20 1.61
C THR A 78 2.78 -8.72 1.38
N TYR A 79 1.57 -8.46 0.87
CA TYR A 79 1.09 -7.08 0.70
C TYR A 79 -0.34 -6.88 1.19
N LEU A 80 -0.59 -5.69 1.74
CA LEU A 80 -1.90 -5.18 2.11
C LEU A 80 -2.45 -4.27 1.03
N THR A 81 -3.75 -4.35 0.84
CA THR A 81 -4.54 -3.52 -0.04
C THR A 81 -5.50 -2.64 0.76
N THR A 82 -6.14 -1.69 0.09
CA THR A 82 -7.22 -0.89 0.70
C THR A 82 -8.29 -1.75 1.37
N MET A 83 -8.66 -2.88 0.77
CA MET A 83 -9.70 -3.74 1.32
C MET A 83 -9.27 -4.46 2.59
N ASP A 84 -7.99 -4.83 2.70
CA ASP A 84 -7.44 -5.45 3.91
C ASP A 84 -7.51 -4.48 5.11
N PHE A 85 -7.24 -3.20 4.89
CA PHE A 85 -7.44 -2.16 5.91
C PHE A 85 -8.91 -2.00 6.33
N LEU A 86 -9.85 -2.05 5.39
CA LEU A 86 -11.29 -2.00 5.71
C LEU A 86 -11.72 -3.21 6.54
N CYS A 87 -11.25 -4.41 6.18
CA CYS A 87 -11.48 -5.64 6.94
C CYS A 87 -10.99 -5.51 8.38
N GLN A 88 -9.77 -5.02 8.58
CA GLN A 88 -9.24 -4.85 9.92
C GLN A 88 -10.00 -3.76 10.70
N ALA A 89 -10.38 -2.66 10.06
CA ALA A 89 -11.15 -1.60 10.70
C ALA A 89 -12.55 -2.06 11.14
N VAL A 90 -13.24 -2.88 10.34
CA VAL A 90 -14.52 -3.49 10.73
C VAL A 90 -14.33 -4.48 11.87
N LYS A 91 -13.32 -5.35 11.79
CA LYS A 91 -12.98 -6.32 12.84
C LYS A 91 -12.68 -5.64 14.18
N ASN A 92 -12.04 -4.48 14.13
CA ASN A 92 -11.72 -3.66 15.31
C ASN A 92 -12.88 -2.78 15.80
N GLY A 93 -14.05 -2.79 15.14
CA GLY A 93 -15.19 -1.94 15.47
C GLY A 93 -14.98 -0.44 15.15
N GLN A 94 -13.95 -0.10 14.36
CA GLN A 94 -13.63 1.28 13.97
C GLN A 94 -14.49 1.77 12.80
N LEU A 95 -14.95 0.85 11.95
CA LEU A 95 -15.88 1.12 10.85
C LEU A 95 -17.06 0.16 10.87
N THR A 96 -18.23 0.66 10.50
CA THR A 96 -19.40 -0.18 10.24
C THR A 96 -19.40 -0.66 8.79
N LYS A 97 -20.12 -1.76 8.50
CA LYS A 97 -20.27 -2.26 7.12
C LYS A 97 -20.82 -1.17 6.17
N SER A 98 -21.78 -0.39 6.63
CA SER A 98 -22.34 0.74 5.86
C SER A 98 -21.31 1.85 5.60
N ALA A 99 -20.41 2.12 6.56
CA ALA A 99 -19.31 3.06 6.34
C ALA A 99 -18.35 2.55 5.25
N CYS A 100 -18.07 1.24 5.23
CA CYS A 100 -17.28 0.61 4.18
C CYS A 100 -17.95 0.71 2.79
N ASP A 101 -19.25 0.44 2.69
CA ASP A 101 -20.00 0.62 1.44
C ASP A 101 -19.90 2.06 0.92
N ASN A 102 -20.13 3.03 1.80
CA ASN A 102 -20.01 4.46 1.45
C ASN A 102 -18.60 4.81 0.97
N PHE A 103 -17.57 4.27 1.60
CA PHE A 103 -16.19 4.46 1.17
C PHE A 103 -15.94 3.84 -0.22
N ILE A 104 -16.34 2.59 -0.45
CA ILE A 104 -16.18 1.89 -1.73
C ILE A 104 -16.84 2.69 -2.85
N GLN A 105 -18.08 3.14 -2.65
CA GLN A 105 -18.81 3.94 -3.63
C GLN A 105 -18.10 5.27 -3.94
N ARG A 106 -17.55 5.95 -2.93
CA ARG A 106 -16.78 7.18 -3.14
C ARG A 106 -15.51 6.93 -3.96
N VAL A 107 -14.78 5.86 -3.67
CA VAL A 107 -13.55 5.50 -4.38
C VAL A 107 -13.84 5.17 -5.85
N LEU A 108 -14.89 4.39 -6.10
CA LEU A 108 -15.33 4.05 -7.45
C LEU A 108 -15.80 5.28 -8.23
N LYS A 109 -16.59 6.17 -7.60
CA LYS A 109 -17.04 7.43 -8.20
C LYS A 109 -15.89 8.38 -8.54
N ALA A 110 -14.79 8.33 -7.77
CA ALA A 110 -13.57 9.07 -8.05
C ALA A 110 -12.72 8.47 -9.19
N GLY A 111 -13.18 7.40 -9.85
CA GLY A 111 -12.50 6.75 -10.98
C GLY A 111 -11.41 5.76 -10.59
N SER A 112 -11.24 5.49 -9.30
CA SER A 112 -10.32 4.44 -8.83
C SER A 112 -10.95 3.04 -8.96
N ARG A 113 -10.11 2.01 -8.89
CA ARG A 113 -10.55 0.61 -9.03
C ARG A 113 -10.50 -0.09 -7.68
N LEU A 114 -11.56 -0.81 -7.36
CA LEU A 114 -11.66 -1.73 -6.23
C LEU A 114 -12.20 -3.08 -6.74
N PRO A 115 -11.94 -4.19 -6.04
CA PRO A 115 -12.35 -5.51 -6.50
C PRO A 115 -13.87 -5.73 -6.45
N VAL A 116 -14.60 -4.93 -5.67
CA VAL A 116 -16.04 -5.08 -5.42
C VAL A 116 -16.76 -3.73 -5.49
N LYS A 117 -18.09 -3.77 -5.60
CA LYS A 117 -18.94 -2.57 -5.54
C LYS A 117 -19.62 -2.41 -4.19
N LYS A 118 -19.81 -3.51 -3.45
CA LYS A 118 -20.37 -3.51 -2.09
C LYS A 118 -19.46 -4.25 -1.14
N TRP A 119 -19.52 -3.87 0.13
CA TRP A 119 -18.79 -4.49 1.22
C TRP A 119 -19.09 -5.99 1.33
N GLU A 120 -20.37 -6.37 1.24
CA GLU A 120 -20.81 -7.77 1.37
C GLU A 120 -20.31 -8.69 0.25
N GLU A 121 -19.86 -8.13 -0.88
CA GLU A 121 -19.29 -8.89 -1.99
C GLU A 121 -17.81 -9.22 -1.77
N TYR A 122 -17.18 -8.65 -0.74
CA TYR A 122 -15.76 -8.86 -0.47
C TYR A 122 -15.54 -9.89 0.64
N GLU A 123 -14.70 -10.87 0.35
CA GLU A 123 -14.23 -11.84 1.32
C GLU A 123 -12.89 -11.36 1.91
N CYS A 124 -12.89 -11.10 3.22
CA CYS A 124 -11.68 -10.71 3.94
C CYS A 124 -10.70 -11.87 3.99
N ARG A 125 -9.44 -11.60 3.63
CA ARG A 125 -8.36 -12.59 3.65
C ARG A 125 -7.69 -12.65 5.01
N GLU A 126 -7.18 -13.82 5.37
CA GLU A 126 -6.22 -13.95 6.47
C GLU A 126 -4.82 -13.60 5.94
N ILE A 127 -4.08 -12.82 6.71
CA ILE A 127 -2.77 -12.25 6.34
C ILE A 127 -1.74 -12.64 7.38
#